data_AF-A0A7Z7HRZ6-F1
#
_entry.id   AF-A0A7Z7HRZ6-F1
#
_cell.length_a   1.000
_cell.length_b   1.000
_cell.length_c   1.000
_cell.angle_alpha   90.00
_cell.angle_beta   90.00
_cell.angle_gamma   90.00
#
_symmetry.space_group_name_H-M   'P 1'
#
loop_
_entity.id
_entity.type
_entity.pdbx_description
1 polymer ?
#
loop_
_entity_poly.entity_id
_entity_poly.type
_entity_poly.pdbx_seq_one_letter_code
_entity_poly.pdbx_strand_id
1 'polypeptide(L)'
;MIPIKHLDMFMDAFMDQETLEIILSGALDRLEQARKEKDPERITRDRLEAESIAKNLELALDRTEQARIACWRELFGQSVAKLEAEIQPLLNEVACYWRLSMPSVSFVHSGVLNGISQRIDDNLPNLDKYPIPIAPVTSRGLDRADREI
;
A
#
# COMPACT_ATOMS: atom_id res chain seq x y z
N MET A 1 -14.53 15.27 7.74
CA MET A 1 -14.76 13.85 7.44
C MET A 1 -14.34 13.67 5.99
N ILE A 2 -13.18 13.06 5.74
CA ILE A 2 -12.57 12.97 4.40
C ILE A 2 -12.85 11.56 3.87
N PRO A 3 -13.31 11.39 2.62
CA PRO A 3 -13.69 10.09 2.10
C PRO A 3 -12.44 9.24 1.86
N ILE A 4 -12.35 8.09 2.50
CA ILE A 4 -11.22 7.18 2.35
C ILE A 4 -11.49 6.23 1.18
N LYS A 5 -11.64 6.80 -0.02
CA LYS A 5 -12.01 6.05 -1.23
C LYS A 5 -11.03 4.90 -1.50
N HIS A 6 -9.73 5.09 -1.22
CA HIS A 6 -8.73 4.05 -1.40
C HIS A 6 -8.71 3.00 -0.29
N LEU A 7 -9.25 3.29 0.89
CA LEU A 7 -9.44 2.29 1.94
C LEU A 7 -10.61 1.38 1.62
N ASP A 8 -11.74 1.94 1.15
CA ASP A 8 -12.88 1.11 0.72
C ASP A 8 -12.46 0.17 -0.42
N MET A 9 -11.74 0.69 -1.42
CA MET A 9 -11.16 -0.14 -2.50
C MET A 9 -10.18 -1.21 -1.99
N PHE A 10 -9.37 -0.89 -0.98
CA PHE A 10 -8.45 -1.85 -0.38
C PHE A 10 -9.21 -2.95 0.39
N MET A 11 -10.23 -2.56 1.16
CA MET A 11 -11.05 -3.51 1.91
C MET A 11 -11.80 -4.46 0.97
N ASP A 12 -12.40 -3.94 -0.11
CA ASP A 12 -13.09 -4.77 -1.10
C ASP A 12 -12.12 -5.78 -1.76
N ALA A 13 -10.93 -5.32 -2.19
CA ALA A 13 -9.93 -6.19 -2.79
C ALA A 13 -9.40 -7.25 -1.80
N PHE A 14 -9.22 -6.86 -0.53
CA PHE A 14 -8.78 -7.76 0.54
C PHE A 14 -9.83 -8.83 0.85
N MET A 15 -11.11 -8.47 0.90
CA MET A 15 -12.20 -9.43 1.11
C MET A 15 -12.33 -10.42 -0.06
N ASP A 16 -12.17 -9.94 -1.29
CA ASP A 16 -12.14 -10.79 -2.49
C ASP A 16 -10.98 -11.79 -2.44
N GLN A 17 -9.79 -11.34 -2.03
CA GLN A 17 -8.62 -12.19 -1.83
C GLN A 17 -8.87 -13.27 -0.78
N GLU A 18 -9.37 -12.90 0.41
CA GLU A 18 -9.63 -13.86 1.50
C GLU A 18 -10.64 -14.94 1.06
N THR A 19 -11.69 -14.52 0.34
CA THR A 19 -12.70 -15.43 -0.21
C THR A 19 -12.06 -16.43 -1.18
N LEU A 20 -11.21 -15.97 -2.09
CA LEU A 20 -10.50 -16.82 -3.04
C LEU A 20 -9.51 -17.77 -2.35
N GLU A 21 -8.88 -17.35 -1.26
CA GLU A 21 -7.94 -18.17 -0.50
C GLU A 21 -8.64 -19.33 0.23
N ILE A 22 -9.85 -19.10 0.74
CA ILE A 22 -10.72 -20.15 1.29
C ILE A 22 -11.16 -21.12 0.19
N ILE A 23 -11.59 -20.61 -0.96
CA ILE A 23 -12.04 -21.42 -2.09
C ILE A 23 -10.89 -22.28 -2.63
N LEU A 24 -9.68 -21.73 -2.76
CA LEU A 24 -8.49 -22.46 -3.21
C LEU A 24 -8.13 -23.57 -2.23
N SER A 25 -8.12 -23.28 -0.94
CA SER A 25 -7.84 -24.28 0.10
C SER A 25 -8.81 -25.46 0.01
N GLY A 26 -10.11 -25.19 -0.17
CA GLY A 26 -11.12 -26.24 -0.36
C GLY A 26 -10.98 -27.02 -1.68
N ALA A 27 -10.49 -26.40 -2.76
CA ALA A 27 -10.20 -27.09 -4.01
C ALA A 27 -8.99 -28.04 -3.88
N LEU A 28 -7.93 -27.59 -3.19
CA LEU A 28 -6.75 -28.39 -2.90
C LEU A 28 -7.07 -29.59 -2.00
N ASP A 29 -7.93 -29.41 -0.99
CA ASP A 29 -8.39 -30.51 -0.15
C ASP A 29 -9.18 -31.57 -0.97
N ARG A 30 -10.03 -31.13 -1.92
CA ARG A 30 -10.73 -32.04 -2.83
C ARG A 30 -9.77 -32.81 -3.74
N LEU A 31 -8.73 -32.15 -4.24
CA LEU A 31 -7.69 -32.77 -5.04
C LEU A 31 -6.89 -33.81 -4.24
N GLU A 32 -6.55 -33.51 -2.98
CA GLU A 32 -5.88 -34.46 -2.09
C GLU A 32 -6.76 -35.70 -1.83
N GLN A 33 -8.07 -35.48 -1.60
CA GLN A 33 -9.05 -36.55 -1.44
C GLN A 33 -9.14 -37.42 -2.70
N ALA A 34 -9.23 -36.82 -3.89
CA ALA A 34 -9.28 -37.54 -5.16
C ALA A 34 -8.01 -38.39 -5.40
N ARG A 35 -6.83 -37.89 -4.99
CA ARG A 35 -5.58 -38.66 -5.02
C ARG A 35 -5.60 -39.88 -4.11
N LYS A 36 -6.17 -39.75 -2.90
CA LYS A 36 -6.33 -40.88 -1.96
C LYS A 36 -7.26 -41.94 -2.53
N GLU A 37 -8.33 -41.52 -3.20
CA GLU A 37 -9.32 -42.40 -3.85
C GLU A 37 -8.83 -43.00 -5.18
N LYS A 38 -7.71 -42.48 -5.73
CA LYS A 38 -7.12 -42.88 -7.02
C LYS A 38 -8.08 -42.77 -8.21
N ASP A 39 -8.98 -41.79 -8.18
CA ASP A 39 -9.91 -41.52 -9.28
C ASP A 39 -9.27 -40.53 -10.27
N PRO A 40 -8.82 -40.98 -11.46
CA PRO A 40 -8.08 -40.13 -12.39
C PRO A 40 -8.93 -39.02 -13.03
N GLU A 41 -10.22 -39.26 -13.26
CA GLU A 41 -11.14 -38.26 -13.81
C GLU A 41 -11.38 -37.14 -12.80
N ARG A 42 -11.54 -37.53 -11.53
CA ARG A 42 -11.70 -36.58 -10.42
C ARG A 42 -10.43 -35.78 -10.14
N ILE A 43 -9.27 -36.43 -10.18
CA ILE A 43 -7.95 -35.76 -10.02
C ILE A 43 -7.75 -34.70 -11.09
N THR A 44 -8.00 -35.02 -12.37
CA THR A 44 -7.79 -34.08 -13.48
C THR A 44 -8.74 -32.89 -13.40
N ARG A 45 -10.02 -33.15 -13.10
CA ARG A 45 -11.02 -32.08 -12.92
C ARG A 45 -10.68 -31.17 -11.75
N ASP A 46 -10.44 -31.73 -10.57
CA ASP A 46 -10.22 -30.95 -9.35
C ASP A 46 -8.88 -30.19 -9.43
N ARG A 47 -7.90 -30.70 -10.20
CA ARG A 47 -6.64 -29.99 -10.51
C ARG A 47 -6.88 -28.75 -11.39
N LEU A 48 -7.62 -28.89 -12.48
CA LEU A 48 -7.93 -27.76 -13.37
C LEU A 48 -8.73 -26.68 -12.63
N GLU A 49 -9.64 -27.10 -11.74
CA GLU A 49 -10.38 -26.18 -10.88
C GLU A 49 -9.42 -25.42 -9.95
N ALA A 50 -8.52 -26.13 -9.24
CA ALA A 50 -7.52 -25.50 -8.37
C ALA A 50 -6.57 -24.56 -9.13
N GLU A 51 -6.10 -24.94 -10.33
CA GLU A 51 -5.30 -24.07 -11.22
C GLU A 51 -6.04 -22.78 -11.58
N SER A 52 -7.33 -22.88 -11.91
CA SER A 52 -8.15 -21.71 -12.26
C SER A 52 -8.34 -20.76 -11.08
N ILE A 53 -8.52 -21.30 -9.87
CA ILE A 53 -8.71 -20.51 -8.65
C ILE A 53 -7.38 -19.88 -8.23
N ALA A 54 -6.26 -20.59 -8.33
CA ALA A 54 -4.93 -20.07 -8.03
C ALA A 54 -4.62 -18.84 -8.89
N LYS A 55 -4.87 -18.92 -10.20
CA LYS A 55 -4.69 -17.77 -11.11
C LYS A 55 -5.58 -16.57 -10.74
N ASN A 56 -6.82 -16.82 -10.30
CA ASN A 56 -7.70 -15.75 -9.85
C ASN A 56 -7.21 -15.12 -8.54
N LEU A 57 -6.64 -15.92 -7.64
CA LEU A 57 -6.06 -15.46 -6.38
C LEU A 57 -4.79 -14.62 -6.61
N GLU A 58 -3.94 -14.97 -7.57
CA GLU A 58 -2.81 -14.12 -7.99
C GLU A 58 -3.28 -12.73 -8.45
N LEU A 59 -4.29 -12.69 -9.33
CA LEU A 59 -4.85 -11.42 -9.80
C LEU A 59 -5.49 -10.60 -8.67
N ALA A 60 -6.12 -11.26 -7.70
CA ALA A 60 -6.67 -10.60 -6.53
C ALA A 60 -5.58 -10.02 -5.63
N LEU A 61 -4.49 -10.77 -5.38
CA LEU A 61 -3.33 -10.28 -4.63
C LEU A 61 -2.70 -9.05 -5.29
N ASP A 62 -2.52 -9.07 -6.61
CA ASP A 62 -2.01 -7.92 -7.35
C ASP A 62 -2.90 -6.68 -7.18
N ARG A 63 -4.22 -6.87 -7.24
CA ARG A 63 -5.19 -5.78 -7.01
C ARG A 63 -5.15 -5.26 -5.58
N THR A 64 -5.11 -6.16 -4.60
CA THR A 64 -4.99 -5.81 -3.19
C THR A 64 -3.72 -5.04 -2.94
N GLU A 65 -2.59 -5.46 -3.53
CA GLU A 65 -1.32 -4.77 -3.40
C GLU A 65 -1.35 -3.38 -4.01
N GLN A 66 -1.92 -3.23 -5.22
CA GLN A 66 -2.11 -1.92 -5.84
C GLN A 66 -3.01 -1.00 -5.01
N ALA A 67 -4.14 -1.51 -4.51
CA ALA A 67 -5.06 -0.75 -3.67
C ALA A 67 -4.41 -0.35 -2.34
N ARG A 68 -3.61 -1.24 -1.74
CA ARG A 68 -2.84 -1.01 -0.52
C ARG A 68 -1.81 0.09 -0.71
N ILE A 69 -1.03 0.04 -1.80
CA ILE A 69 -0.06 1.08 -2.14
C ILE A 69 -0.77 2.42 -2.35
N ALA A 70 -1.90 2.44 -3.06
CA ALA A 70 -2.67 3.67 -3.28
C ALA A 70 -3.20 4.25 -1.95
N CYS A 71 -3.74 3.41 -1.06
CA CYS A 71 -4.19 3.81 0.26
C CYS A 71 -3.05 4.39 1.10
N TRP A 72 -1.88 3.73 1.12
CA TRP A 72 -0.69 4.24 1.81
C TRP A 72 -0.23 5.59 1.28
N ARG A 73 -0.20 5.77 -0.04
CA ARG A 73 0.16 7.06 -0.67
C ARG A 73 -0.80 8.17 -0.26
N GLU A 74 -2.10 7.89 -0.24
CA GLU A 74 -3.12 8.85 0.19
C GLU A 74 -2.93 9.23 1.67
N LEU A 75 -2.83 8.25 2.57
CA LEU A 75 -2.63 8.48 4.00
C LEU A 75 -1.33 9.23 4.29
N PHE A 76 -0.26 8.89 3.57
CA PHE A 76 1.02 9.58 3.69
C PHE A 76 0.90 11.04 3.23
N GLY A 77 0.31 11.29 2.04
CA GLY A 77 0.07 12.64 1.54
C GLY A 77 -0.77 13.49 2.50
N GLN A 78 -1.79 12.90 3.13
CA GLN A 78 -2.58 13.57 4.17
C GLN A 78 -1.73 13.91 5.41
N SER A 79 -0.87 13.00 5.86
CA SER A 79 0.02 13.22 7.01
C SER A 79 1.04 14.33 6.76
N VAL A 80 1.58 14.38 5.54
CA VAL A 80 2.48 15.42 5.05
C VAL A 80 1.77 16.78 5.03
N ALA A 81 0.60 16.87 4.39
CA ALA A 81 -0.14 18.12 4.30
C ALA A 81 -0.53 18.66 5.69
N LYS A 82 -0.85 17.76 6.63
CA LYS A 82 -1.11 18.13 8.02
C LYS A 82 0.14 18.68 8.70
N LEU A 83 1.29 18.02 8.52
CA LEU A 83 2.56 18.47 9.09
C LEU A 83 2.99 19.83 8.51
N GLU A 84 2.84 20.03 7.21
CA GLU A 84 3.07 21.33 6.55
C GLU A 84 2.18 22.43 7.16
N ALA A 85 0.89 22.15 7.34
CA ALA A 85 -0.05 23.09 7.94
C ALA A 85 0.29 23.44 9.40
N GLU A 86 0.90 22.53 10.16
CA GLU A 86 1.35 22.76 11.54
C GLU A 86 2.68 23.51 11.63
N ILE A 87 3.63 23.21 10.72
CA ILE A 87 4.98 23.79 10.73
C ILE A 87 5.00 25.19 10.10
N GLN A 88 4.25 25.43 9.02
CA GLN A 88 4.23 26.71 8.33
C GLN A 88 3.92 27.93 9.23
N PRO A 89 2.92 27.91 10.13
CA PRO A 89 2.67 29.03 11.03
C PRO A 89 3.81 29.24 12.02
N LEU A 90 4.43 28.17 12.54
CA LEU A 90 5.59 28.28 13.44
C LEU A 90 6.80 28.90 12.74
N LEU A 91 7.07 28.52 11.48
CA LEU A 91 8.12 29.14 10.68
C LEU A 91 7.84 30.63 10.44
N ASN A 92 6.57 31.00 10.19
CA ASN A 92 6.16 32.40 10.04
C ASN A 92 6.31 33.19 11.35
N GLU A 93 5.97 32.61 12.50
CA GLU A 93 6.16 33.25 13.81
C GLU A 93 7.64 33.49 14.13
N VAL A 94 8.50 32.50 13.88
CA VAL A 94 9.97 32.65 14.02
C VAL A 94 10.49 33.75 13.10
N ALA A 95 10.04 33.78 11.85
CA ALA A 95 10.42 34.83 10.89
C ALA A 95 10.00 36.24 11.37
N CYS A 96 8.80 36.37 11.94
CA CYS A 96 8.30 37.61 12.52
C CYS A 96 9.10 38.04 13.75
N TYR A 97 9.36 37.12 14.70
CA TYR A 97 10.15 37.39 15.90
C TYR A 97 11.58 37.82 15.56
N TRP A 98 12.21 37.19 14.56
CA TRP A 98 13.55 37.56 14.11
C TRP A 98 13.61 38.91 13.40
N ARG A 99 12.59 39.26 12.58
CA ARG A 99 12.49 40.62 12.01
C ARG A 99 12.40 41.71 13.08
N LEU A 100 11.69 41.43 14.17
CA LEU A 100 11.50 42.38 15.27
C LEU A 100 12.74 42.49 16.18
N SER A 101 13.46 41.38 16.38
CA SER A 101 14.62 41.35 17.29
C SER A 101 15.96 41.75 16.63
N MET A 102 16.10 41.65 15.30
CA MET A 102 17.32 42.07 14.58
C MET A 102 17.02 42.84 13.26
N PRO A 103 16.57 44.11 13.33
CA PRO A 103 16.14 44.88 12.17
C PRO A 103 17.26 45.28 11.18
N SER A 104 18.53 45.21 11.58
CA SER A 104 19.70 45.54 10.71
C SER A 104 20.08 44.44 9.72
N VAL A 105 19.46 43.26 9.83
CA VAL A 105 19.84 42.05 9.10
C VAL A 105 18.80 41.78 7.98
N SER A 106 18.67 42.72 7.04
CA SER A 106 17.46 42.82 6.20
C SER A 106 17.44 42.02 4.89
N PHE A 107 18.58 41.59 4.30
CA PHE A 107 18.57 41.06 2.92
C PHE A 107 18.95 39.58 2.77
N VAL A 108 19.92 39.07 3.55
CA VAL A 108 20.42 37.69 3.41
C VAL A 108 19.44 36.64 3.98
N HIS A 109 18.55 37.04 4.89
CA HIS A 109 17.79 36.11 5.73
C HIS A 109 16.41 35.76 5.16
N SER A 110 15.84 36.60 4.30
CA SER A 110 14.71 36.23 3.43
C SER A 110 15.09 35.03 2.54
N GLY A 111 16.31 35.02 2.01
CA GLY A 111 16.85 33.89 1.24
C GLY A 111 17.05 32.62 2.06
N VAL A 112 17.38 32.73 3.35
CA VAL A 112 17.51 31.57 4.25
C VAL A 112 16.15 30.95 4.57
N LEU A 113 15.14 31.76 4.90
CA LEU A 113 13.78 31.26 5.16
C LEU A 113 13.13 30.69 3.89
N ASN A 114 13.26 31.37 2.75
CA ASN A 114 12.84 30.82 1.46
C ASN A 114 13.62 29.55 1.12
N GLY A 115 14.92 29.50 1.41
CA GLY A 115 15.75 28.32 1.21
C GLY A 115 15.41 27.14 2.14
N ILE A 116 14.92 27.40 3.35
CA ILE A 116 14.41 26.38 4.27
C ILE A 116 13.06 25.86 3.77
N SER A 117 12.15 26.76 3.37
CA SER A 117 10.84 26.36 2.79
C SER A 117 11.04 25.52 1.53
N GLN A 118 11.93 25.96 0.64
CA GLN A 118 12.23 25.25 -0.60
C GLN A 118 12.96 23.92 -0.36
N ARG A 119 13.82 23.84 0.66
CA ARG A 119 14.41 22.56 1.10
C ARG A 119 13.40 21.62 1.73
N ILE A 120 12.36 22.12 2.39
CA ILE A 120 11.27 21.28 2.91
C ILE A 120 10.50 20.69 1.72
N ASP A 121 10.14 21.52 0.74
CA ASP A 121 9.48 21.08 -0.51
C ASP A 121 10.33 20.07 -1.30
N ASP A 122 11.64 20.29 -1.40
CA ASP A 122 12.56 19.41 -2.14
C ASP A 122 12.92 18.11 -1.39
N ASN A 123 12.88 18.11 -0.05
CA ASN A 123 13.20 16.95 0.79
C ASN A 123 11.97 16.23 1.34
N LEU A 124 10.77 16.75 1.10
CA LEU A 124 9.54 15.99 1.25
C LEU A 124 9.70 14.71 0.43
N PRO A 125 9.60 13.53 1.06
CA PRO A 125 9.92 12.28 0.39
C PRO A 125 8.99 12.15 -0.80
N ASN A 126 9.56 12.35 -1.98
CA ASN A 126 8.87 12.08 -3.23
C ASN A 126 8.63 10.58 -3.25
N LEU A 127 7.37 10.20 -3.02
CA LEU A 127 6.91 8.81 -2.92
C LEU A 127 7.21 8.00 -4.19
N ASP A 128 7.47 8.67 -5.32
CA ASP A 128 7.90 8.01 -6.56
C ASP A 128 9.42 7.76 -6.61
N LYS A 129 10.22 8.53 -5.86
CA LYS A 129 11.70 8.36 -5.78
C LYS A 129 12.14 7.45 -4.63
N TYR A 130 11.36 7.37 -3.56
CA TYR A 130 11.63 6.52 -2.40
C TYR A 130 10.43 5.61 -2.13
N PRO A 131 10.26 4.52 -2.89
CA PRO A 131 9.24 3.54 -2.58
C PRO A 131 9.53 2.99 -1.18
N ILE A 132 8.64 3.27 -0.23
CA ILE A 132 8.69 2.64 1.09
C ILE A 132 8.55 1.14 0.85
N PRO A 133 9.52 0.31 1.26
CA PRO A 133 9.42 -1.13 1.06
C PRO A 133 8.30 -1.67 1.94
N ILE A 134 7.14 -1.91 1.34
CA ILE A 134 6.02 -2.54 2.02
C ILE A 134 6.14 -4.04 1.75
N ALA A 135 6.20 -4.85 2.81
CA ALA A 135 6.27 -6.31 2.66
C ALA A 135 5.10 -6.80 1.78
N PRO A 136 5.35 -7.69 0.81
CA PRO A 136 4.30 -8.20 -0.07
C PRO A 136 3.28 -8.99 0.73
N VAL A 137 2.03 -8.95 0.28
CA VAL A 137 0.98 -9.82 0.83
C VAL A 137 1.31 -11.26 0.46
N THR A 138 1.41 -12.14 1.47
CA THR A 138 1.70 -13.56 1.29
C THR A 138 0.41 -14.35 1.18
N SER A 139 0.34 -15.34 0.28
CA SER A 139 -0.77 -16.30 0.24
C SER A 139 -0.28 -17.72 0.53
N ARG A 140 -0.87 -18.33 1.56
CA ARG A 140 -0.59 -19.74 1.91
C ARG A 140 -1.25 -20.69 0.92
N GLY A 141 -2.37 -20.28 0.34
CA GLY A 141 -3.08 -21.06 -0.67
C GLY A 141 -2.24 -21.25 -1.93
N LEU A 142 -1.59 -20.18 -2.43
CA LEU A 142 -0.69 -20.26 -3.57
C LEU A 142 0.56 -21.09 -3.29
N ASP A 143 1.19 -20.90 -2.14
CA ASP A 143 2.37 -21.71 -1.73
C ASP A 143 2.05 -23.22 -1.70
N ARG A 144 0.81 -23.58 -1.36
CA ARG A 144 0.33 -24.96 -1.37
C ARG A 144 0.01 -25.43 -2.79
N ALA A 145 -0.68 -24.60 -3.58
CA ALA A 145 -1.01 -24.88 -4.97
C ALA A 145 0.25 -25.21 -5.80
N ASP A 146 1.32 -24.42 -5.65
CA ASP A 146 2.62 -24.64 -6.32
C ASP A 146 3.27 -26.00 -5.99
N ARG A 147 2.95 -26.58 -4.83
CA ARG A 147 3.47 -27.90 -4.43
C ARG A 147 2.57 -29.04 -4.89
N GLU A 148 1.28 -28.78 -4.97
CA GLU A 148 0.27 -29.83 -5.17
C GLU A 148 -0.16 -29.99 -6.62
N ILE A 149 -0.12 -28.93 -7.41
CA ILE A 149 -0.47 -28.93 -8.84
C ILE A 149 0.77 -29.31 -9.65
#